data_AF-A0A1M6AIT8-F1
#
_entry.id   AF-A0A1M6AIT8-F1
#
_cell.length_a   1.000
_cell.length_b   1.000
_cell.length_c   1.000
_cell.angle_alpha   90.00
_cell.angle_beta   90.00
_cell.angle_gamma   90.00
#
_symmetry.space_group_name_H-M   'P 1'
#
loop_
_entity.id
_entity.type
_entity.pdbx_description
1 polymer ?
#
loop_
_entity_poly.entity_id
_entity_poly.type
_entity_poly.pdbx_seq_one_letter_code
_entity_poly.pdbx_strand_id
1 'polypeptide(L)'
;MLRLLLFLLLALVTLPAQAQLTAAATADYLPWSATRRLTAADFRLALRANTNMRGSSAVFQFGMEGNAYDLLGKRGNAVVHNNMFRSASWLDTTEVSEVSRSLRYQQTLFDIQEIYARRLRQQGRANAWKIIMVGKPDLQELSAQLLKEDQQRQVKYTEETAYGTIEQAQEAWERQILKELQELQAFQLTD
;
A
#
# COMPACT_ATOMS: atom_id res chain seq x y z
N MET A 1 -78.35 8.92 6.25
CA MET A 1 -78.55 7.49 5.99
C MET A 1 -77.20 6.84 5.76
N LEU A 2 -76.97 5.73 6.47
CA LEU A 2 -76.21 4.58 5.99
C LEU A 2 -74.67 4.66 5.91
N ARG A 3 -74.05 3.97 6.89
CA ARG A 3 -72.84 3.12 6.83
C ARG A 3 -71.48 3.81 6.72
N LEU A 4 -70.36 3.25 7.16
CA LEU A 4 -69.94 2.18 8.10
C LEU A 4 -68.48 1.93 7.67
N LEU A 5 -67.60 1.66 8.63
CA LEU A 5 -66.25 1.05 8.49
C LEU A 5 -65.13 1.90 7.87
N LEU A 6 -64.01 2.18 8.53
CA LEU A 6 -62.95 1.32 9.11
C LEU A 6 -61.70 1.44 8.21
N PHE A 7 -60.54 1.17 8.80
CA PHE A 7 -59.17 1.06 8.27
C PHE A 7 -58.26 2.24 8.65
N LEU A 8 -57.63 2.16 9.83
CA LEU A 8 -56.43 1.38 10.21
C LEU A 8 -55.14 2.18 9.98
N LEU A 9 -54.57 2.60 11.12
CA LEU A 9 -53.14 2.60 11.48
C LEU A 9 -52.12 2.63 10.33
N LEU A 10 -51.41 3.77 10.23
CA LEU A 10 -50.00 3.78 9.86
C LEU A 10 -49.27 4.84 10.70
N ALA A 11 -48.84 4.42 11.88
CA ALA A 11 -47.77 5.11 12.60
C ALA A 11 -46.46 4.79 11.87
N LEU A 12 -45.98 5.72 11.05
CA LEU A 12 -44.63 5.68 10.49
C LEU A 12 -43.62 5.88 11.62
N VAL A 13 -43.11 4.77 12.15
CA VAL A 13 -41.86 4.76 12.93
C VAL A 13 -40.72 4.70 11.92
N THR A 14 -40.14 5.86 11.58
CA THR A 14 -38.90 5.91 10.82
C THR A 14 -37.74 5.58 11.77
N LEU A 15 -37.37 4.30 11.82
CA LEU A 15 -36.06 3.90 12.32
C LEU A 15 -35.00 4.38 11.32
N PRO A 16 -34.01 5.18 11.71
CA PRO A 16 -32.85 5.38 10.86
C PRO A 16 -32.15 4.03 10.77
N ALA A 17 -32.08 3.49 9.55
CA ALA A 17 -31.21 2.38 9.22
C ALA A 17 -29.77 2.83 9.55
N GLN A 18 -29.27 2.44 10.72
CA GLN A 18 -27.84 2.43 10.96
C GLN A 18 -27.28 1.47 9.92
N ALA A 19 -26.67 2.05 8.89
CA ALA A 19 -25.83 1.32 7.96
C ALA A 19 -24.78 0.60 8.81
N GLN A 20 -25.01 -0.68 9.07
CA GLN A 20 -23.97 -1.58 9.52
C GLN A 20 -22.91 -1.51 8.42
N LEU A 21 -21.81 -0.82 8.73
CA LEU A 21 -20.54 -0.97 8.01
C LEU A 21 -20.20 -2.46 8.08
N THR A 22 -20.71 -3.21 7.11
CA THR A 22 -20.17 -4.52 6.80
C THR A 22 -18.73 -4.26 6.44
N ALA A 23 -17.82 -4.54 7.36
CA ALA A 23 -16.44 -4.81 7.03
C ALA A 23 -16.48 -5.99 6.07
N ALA A 24 -16.63 -5.71 4.76
CA ALA A 24 -16.37 -6.66 3.71
C ALA A 24 -15.05 -7.31 4.08
N ALA A 25 -14.99 -8.65 4.06
CA ALA A 25 -13.78 -9.41 4.35
C ALA A 25 -12.63 -8.78 3.59
N THR A 26 -11.86 -7.93 4.26
CA THR A 26 -10.93 -7.03 3.59
C THR A 26 -9.83 -7.92 3.06
N ALA A 27 -9.51 -7.80 1.76
CA ALA A 27 -8.38 -8.48 1.16
C ALA A 27 -7.16 -8.43 2.10
N ASP A 28 -6.42 -9.53 2.18
CA ASP A 28 -5.25 -9.60 3.07
C ASP A 28 -4.13 -8.65 2.63
N TYR A 29 -4.15 -8.24 1.36
CA TYR A 29 -3.27 -7.21 0.84
C TYR A 29 -3.88 -5.82 0.96
N LEU A 30 -3.02 -4.83 1.18
CA LEU A 30 -3.31 -3.40 1.14
C LEU A 30 -2.48 -2.76 0.03
N PRO A 31 -3.08 -2.25 -1.06
CA PRO A 31 -2.33 -1.52 -2.07
C PRO A 31 -1.79 -0.20 -1.53
N TRP A 32 -0.66 0.23 -2.08
CA TRP A 32 -0.11 1.56 -1.82
C TRP A 32 -1.10 2.63 -2.29
N SER A 33 -1.24 3.70 -1.52
CA SER A 33 -2.12 4.82 -1.84
C SER A 33 -1.46 6.14 -1.48
N ALA A 34 -1.63 7.13 -2.35
CA ALA A 34 -1.16 8.49 -2.09
C ALA A 34 -1.98 9.20 -1.00
N THR A 35 -3.22 8.74 -0.75
CA THR A 35 -4.19 9.40 0.12
C THR A 35 -4.44 8.64 1.42
N ARG A 36 -4.26 7.31 1.41
CA ARG A 36 -4.44 6.46 2.58
C ARG A 36 -3.08 6.03 3.16
N ARG A 37 -2.75 6.54 4.34
CA ARG A 37 -1.57 6.12 5.11
C ARG A 37 -1.81 4.81 5.88
N LEU A 38 -0.73 4.14 6.27
CA LEU A 38 -0.75 2.98 7.14
C LEU A 38 -1.29 3.34 8.53
N THR A 39 -2.07 2.43 9.09
CA THR A 39 -2.62 2.52 10.44
C THR A 39 -2.29 1.26 11.23
N ALA A 40 -2.36 1.30 12.56
CA ALA A 40 -2.10 0.12 13.39
C ALA A 40 -3.01 -1.07 13.03
N ALA A 41 -4.24 -0.82 12.58
CA ALA A 41 -5.19 -1.85 12.13
C ALA A 41 -4.75 -2.58 10.84
N ASP A 42 -3.74 -2.07 10.15
CA ASP A 42 -3.17 -2.72 8.97
C ASP A 42 -2.21 -3.86 9.31
N PHE A 43 -1.72 -3.93 10.56
CA PHE A 43 -0.78 -4.95 11.04
C PHE A 43 -1.54 -6.03 11.81
N ARG A 44 -1.78 -7.19 11.17
CA ARG A 44 -2.68 -8.23 11.70
C ARG A 44 -1.95 -9.46 12.22
N LEU A 45 -0.64 -9.54 12.06
CA LEU A 45 0.14 -10.61 12.68
C LEU A 45 0.26 -10.34 14.18
N ALA A 46 -0.45 -11.14 14.97
CA ALA A 46 -0.34 -11.10 16.42
C ALA A 46 0.98 -11.73 16.87
N LEU A 47 1.80 -10.96 17.57
CA LEU A 47 2.94 -11.52 18.29
C LEU A 47 2.46 -12.32 19.51
N ARG A 48 3.20 -13.36 19.88
CA ARG A 48 2.93 -14.11 21.12
C ARG A 48 3.11 -13.19 22.32
N ALA A 49 2.32 -13.41 23.38
CA ALA A 49 2.56 -12.73 24.64
C ALA A 49 3.99 -13.04 25.16
N ASN A 50 4.63 -12.06 25.80
CA ASN A 50 5.99 -12.14 26.36
C ASN A 50 7.13 -12.32 25.34
N THR A 51 6.95 -11.91 24.08
CA THR A 51 8.10 -11.74 23.19
C THR A 51 8.88 -10.48 23.59
N ASN A 52 10.21 -10.55 23.65
CA ASN A 52 11.09 -9.37 23.77
C ASN A 52 11.21 -8.57 22.45
N MET A 53 10.32 -8.82 21.48
CA MET A 53 10.29 -8.13 20.19
C MET A 53 9.68 -6.75 20.38
N ARG A 54 10.44 -5.72 20.01
CA ARG A 54 10.03 -4.32 20.02
C ARG A 54 10.06 -3.76 18.59
N GLY A 55 9.16 -2.83 18.28
CA GLY A 55 9.15 -2.12 17.00
C GLY A 55 8.07 -2.63 16.04
N SER A 56 8.42 -2.84 14.77
CA SER A 56 7.47 -3.22 13.73
C SER A 56 8.13 -3.98 12.59
N SER A 57 7.35 -4.77 11.85
CA SER A 57 7.75 -5.32 10.56
C SER A 57 6.52 -5.41 9.65
N ALA A 58 6.62 -4.81 8.47
CA ALA A 58 5.65 -5.00 7.40
C ALA A 58 6.25 -5.85 6.27
N VAL A 59 5.41 -6.68 5.66
CA VAL A 59 5.76 -7.41 4.44
C VAL A 59 5.18 -6.66 3.25
N PHE A 60 6.06 -6.05 2.46
CA PHE A 60 5.69 -5.37 1.22
C PHE A 60 6.13 -6.21 0.01
N GLN A 61 5.31 -6.18 -1.03
CA GLN A 61 5.62 -6.79 -2.31
C GLN A 61 5.14 -5.89 -3.44
N PHE A 62 6.08 -5.52 -4.32
CA PHE A 62 5.74 -5.06 -5.64
C PHE A 62 6.07 -6.12 -6.68
N GLY A 63 5.29 -6.14 -7.75
CA GLY A 63 5.40 -7.14 -8.80
C GLY A 63 4.52 -6.80 -9.98
N MET A 64 4.56 -7.65 -11.00
CA MET A 64 3.73 -7.51 -12.18
C MET A 64 2.76 -8.69 -12.29
N GLU A 65 1.47 -8.40 -12.36
CA GLU A 65 0.42 -9.36 -12.67
C GLU A 65 -0.04 -9.14 -14.12
N GLY A 66 0.35 -10.04 -15.02
CA GLY A 66 0.06 -9.93 -16.46
C GLY A 66 1.30 -10.14 -17.30
N ASN A 67 1.26 -9.67 -18.55
CA ASN A 67 2.35 -9.79 -19.50
C ASN A 67 2.62 -8.47 -20.25
N ALA A 68 3.66 -8.45 -21.08
CA ALA A 68 4.16 -7.21 -21.70
C ALA A 68 3.11 -6.47 -22.55
N TYR A 69 2.10 -7.17 -23.06
CA TYR A 69 0.97 -6.57 -23.78
C TYR A 69 0.10 -5.70 -22.87
N ASP A 70 -0.08 -6.08 -21.60
CA ASP A 70 -0.90 -5.32 -20.65
C ASP A 70 -0.28 -3.96 -20.33
N LEU A 71 1.04 -3.82 -20.49
CA LEU A 71 1.75 -2.54 -20.36
C LEU A 71 1.36 -1.55 -21.46
N LEU A 72 0.86 -2.04 -22.60
CA LEU A 72 0.37 -1.22 -23.70
C LEU A 72 -1.04 -0.72 -23.40
N GLY A 73 -1.19 0.61 -23.39
CA GLY A 73 -2.50 1.26 -23.28
C GLY A 73 -2.81 1.84 -21.90
N LYS A 74 -4.04 2.33 -21.76
CA LYS A 74 -4.46 3.21 -20.66
C LYS A 74 -4.34 2.57 -19.28
N ARG A 75 -4.49 1.24 -19.18
CA ARG A 75 -4.43 0.47 -17.93
C ARG A 75 -3.03 -0.07 -17.60
N GLY A 76 -2.01 0.24 -18.40
CA GLY A 76 -0.66 -0.31 -18.22
C GLY A 76 0.02 -0.03 -16.87
N ASN A 77 -0.43 0.97 -16.10
CA ASN A 77 0.06 1.15 -14.74
C ASN A 77 -0.47 0.08 -13.77
N ALA A 78 -1.70 -0.40 -13.98
CA ALA A 78 -2.38 -1.35 -13.10
C ALA A 78 -1.79 -2.77 -13.13
N VAL A 79 -0.95 -3.06 -14.11
CA VAL A 79 -0.25 -4.34 -14.26
C VAL A 79 0.81 -4.51 -13.17
N VAL A 80 1.38 -3.41 -12.69
CA VAL A 80 2.39 -3.42 -11.61
C VAL A 80 1.75 -2.90 -10.35
N HIS A 81 1.77 -3.71 -9.30
CA HIS A 81 1.17 -3.42 -8.00
C HIS A 81 2.26 -3.27 -6.94
N ASN A 82 1.94 -2.59 -5.84
CA ASN A 82 2.76 -2.50 -4.63
C ASN A 82 1.83 -2.67 -3.44
N ASN A 83 1.97 -3.75 -2.70
CA ASN A 83 1.03 -4.21 -1.70
C ASN A 83 1.74 -4.50 -0.37
N MET A 84 1.08 -4.19 0.74
CA MET A 84 1.40 -4.69 2.08
C MET A 84 0.55 -5.93 2.40
N PHE A 85 1.15 -6.99 2.91
CA PHE A 85 0.43 -8.17 3.44
C PHE A 85 0.12 -8.02 4.91
N ARG A 86 -1.15 -7.80 5.23
CA ARG A 86 -1.63 -7.46 6.59
C ARG A 86 -1.40 -8.61 7.56
N SER A 87 -1.74 -9.84 7.17
CA SER A 87 -1.57 -11.05 8.00
C SER A 87 -0.12 -11.41 8.28
N ALA A 88 0.83 -10.91 7.47
CA ALA A 88 2.25 -11.15 7.62
C ALA A 88 3.00 -9.99 8.29
N SER A 89 2.29 -8.92 8.66
CA SER A 89 2.86 -7.69 9.21
C SER A 89 2.44 -7.49 10.67
N TRP A 90 3.40 -7.12 11.53
CA TRP A 90 3.18 -6.88 12.96
C TRP A 90 3.68 -5.49 13.40
N LEU A 91 3.06 -4.97 14.45
CA LEU A 91 3.40 -3.70 15.07
C LEU A 91 3.28 -3.85 16.59
N ASP A 92 4.35 -3.53 17.32
CA ASP A 92 4.30 -3.43 18.78
C ASP A 92 3.50 -2.18 19.16
N THR A 93 2.38 -2.41 19.87
CA THR A 93 1.47 -1.36 20.35
C THR A 93 1.51 -1.22 21.86
N THR A 94 2.44 -1.89 22.55
CA THR A 94 2.56 -1.85 24.01
C THR A 94 2.98 -0.47 24.52
N GLU A 95 3.79 0.26 23.76
CA GLU A 95 4.17 1.64 24.05
C GLU A 95 3.57 2.61 23.03
N VAL A 96 2.54 3.34 23.45
CA VAL A 96 1.77 4.24 22.59
C VAL A 96 2.65 5.33 21.95
N SER A 97 3.66 5.84 22.67
CA SER A 97 4.63 6.81 22.15
C SER A 97 5.38 6.31 20.91
N GLU A 98 5.58 4.99 20.80
CA GLU A 98 6.39 4.38 19.74
C GLU A 98 5.60 3.90 18.53
N VAL A 99 4.27 3.84 18.68
CA VAL A 99 3.36 3.46 17.59
C VAL A 99 3.46 4.45 16.44
N SER A 100 3.41 5.75 16.71
CA SER A 100 3.47 6.79 15.67
C SER A 100 4.79 6.76 14.90
N ARG A 101 5.92 6.59 15.61
CA ARG A 101 7.24 6.48 14.97
C ARG A 101 7.34 5.22 14.11
N SER A 102 6.88 4.08 14.63
CA SER A 102 6.90 2.80 13.91
C SER A 102 6.03 2.85 12.66
N LEU A 103 4.84 3.45 12.72
CA LEU A 103 3.97 3.65 11.56
C LEU A 103 4.63 4.54 10.50
N ARG A 104 5.27 5.64 10.93
CA ARG A 104 6.01 6.54 10.02
C ARG A 104 7.17 5.83 9.33
N TYR A 105 7.93 5.04 10.08
CA TYR A 105 9.02 4.21 9.54
C TYR A 105 8.51 3.22 8.49
N GLN A 106 7.46 2.44 8.81
CA GLN A 106 6.88 1.47 7.87
C GLN A 106 6.26 2.15 6.65
N GLN A 107 5.60 3.31 6.81
CA GLN A 107 5.06 4.07 5.69
C GLN A 107 6.17 4.53 4.74
N THR A 108 7.31 4.93 5.29
CA THR A 108 8.45 5.41 4.48
C THR A 108 9.06 4.26 3.67
N LEU A 109 9.19 3.06 4.26
CA LEU A 109 9.59 1.86 3.51
C LEU A 109 8.59 1.55 2.38
N PHE A 110 7.29 1.68 2.65
CA PHE A 110 6.26 1.43 1.64
C PHE A 110 6.32 2.44 0.49
N ASP A 111 6.59 3.72 0.82
CA ASP A 111 6.78 4.80 -0.15
C ASP A 111 8.06 4.61 -0.98
N ILE A 112 9.15 4.12 -0.38
CA ILE A 112 10.38 3.73 -1.10
C ILE A 112 10.04 2.64 -2.12
N GLN A 113 9.34 1.58 -1.72
CA GLN A 113 9.00 0.49 -2.62
C GLN A 113 8.08 0.96 -3.77
N GLU A 114 7.18 1.91 -3.52
CA GLU A 114 6.34 2.48 -4.57
C GLU A 114 7.16 3.22 -5.63
N ILE A 115 8.27 3.87 -5.27
CA ILE A 115 9.18 4.48 -6.27
C ILE A 115 9.66 3.41 -7.25
N TYR A 116 10.04 2.23 -6.78
CA TYR A 116 10.51 1.14 -7.64
C TYR A 116 9.39 0.50 -8.45
N ALA A 117 8.19 0.38 -7.89
CA ALA A 117 7.01 -0.02 -8.65
C ALA A 117 6.72 0.96 -9.81
N ARG A 118 6.82 2.27 -9.56
CA ARG A 118 6.67 3.31 -10.60
C ARG A 118 7.78 3.26 -11.64
N ARG A 119 9.03 3.01 -11.23
CA ARG A 119 10.16 2.80 -12.16
C ARG A 119 9.95 1.57 -13.04
N LEU A 120 9.40 0.48 -12.49
CA LEU A 120 9.06 -0.71 -13.28
C LEU A 120 7.96 -0.40 -14.30
N ARG A 121 6.91 0.34 -13.91
CA ARG A 121 5.87 0.82 -14.84
C ARG A 121 6.47 1.70 -15.94
N GLN A 122 7.35 2.63 -15.59
CA GLN A 122 8.02 3.53 -16.53
C GLN A 122 8.88 2.77 -17.54
N GLN A 123 9.80 1.95 -17.06
CA GLN A 123 10.75 1.21 -17.91
C GLN A 123 10.04 0.12 -18.72
N GLY A 124 9.07 -0.57 -18.11
CA GLY A 124 8.23 -1.55 -18.79
C GLY A 124 7.46 -0.91 -19.95
N ARG A 125 6.83 0.24 -19.73
CA ARG A 125 6.11 0.97 -20.79
C ARG A 125 7.03 1.50 -21.88
N ALA A 126 8.17 2.09 -21.51
CA ALA A 126 9.14 2.61 -22.48
C ALA A 126 9.69 1.51 -23.40
N ASN A 127 9.75 0.27 -22.90
CA ASN A 127 10.29 -0.87 -23.66
C ASN A 127 9.22 -1.87 -24.15
N ALA A 128 7.92 -1.65 -23.88
CA ALA A 128 6.88 -2.66 -24.08
C ALA A 128 6.88 -3.28 -25.49
N TRP A 129 6.96 -2.44 -26.53
CA TRP A 129 7.06 -2.92 -27.92
C TRP A 129 8.29 -3.77 -28.20
N LYS A 130 9.45 -3.38 -27.64
CA LYS A 130 10.71 -4.11 -27.82
C LYS A 130 10.68 -5.44 -27.07
N ILE A 131 10.08 -5.47 -25.88
CA ILE A 131 9.85 -6.70 -25.11
C ILE A 131 8.95 -7.65 -25.89
N ILE A 132 7.86 -7.16 -26.48
CA ILE A 132 6.92 -7.96 -27.26
C ILE A 132 7.57 -8.53 -28.54
N MET A 133 8.30 -7.70 -29.28
CA MET A 133 8.82 -8.08 -30.60
C MET A 133 10.15 -8.85 -30.54
N VAL A 134 11.00 -8.53 -29.56
CA VAL A 134 12.39 -9.01 -29.48
C VAL A 134 12.63 -9.85 -28.23
N GLY A 135 11.73 -9.82 -27.24
CA GLY A 135 11.93 -10.46 -25.95
C GLY A 135 12.95 -9.75 -25.06
N LYS A 136 13.36 -8.52 -25.39
CA LYS A 136 14.38 -7.76 -24.64
C LYS A 136 13.99 -6.30 -24.37
N PRO A 137 14.35 -5.71 -23.21
CA PRO A 137 14.98 -6.37 -22.06
C PRO A 137 14.06 -7.44 -21.46
N ASP A 138 14.63 -8.43 -20.79
CA ASP A 138 13.81 -9.40 -20.09
C ASP A 138 13.13 -8.70 -18.90
N LEU A 139 11.80 -8.84 -18.82
CA LEU A 139 10.98 -8.13 -17.85
C LEU A 139 11.16 -8.69 -16.43
N GLN A 140 11.48 -9.97 -16.32
CA GLN A 140 11.82 -10.60 -15.05
C GLN A 140 13.20 -10.12 -14.56
N GLU A 141 14.19 -10.02 -15.46
CA GLU A 141 15.50 -9.44 -15.14
C GLU A 141 15.38 -7.97 -14.70
N LEU A 142 14.59 -7.17 -15.41
CA LEU A 142 14.30 -5.78 -15.05
C LEU A 142 13.66 -5.68 -13.66
N SER A 143 12.64 -6.51 -13.40
CA SER A 143 11.97 -6.54 -12.10
C SER A 143 12.91 -6.97 -10.98
N ALA A 144 13.75 -7.99 -11.22
CA ALA A 144 14.71 -8.49 -10.24
C ALA A 144 15.78 -7.43 -9.91
N GLN A 145 16.25 -6.69 -10.91
CA GLN A 145 17.19 -5.60 -10.72
C GLN A 145 16.58 -4.48 -9.88
N LEU A 146 15.35 -4.06 -10.18
CA LEU A 146 14.66 -3.02 -9.41
C LEU A 146 14.37 -3.47 -7.97
N LEU A 147 14.02 -4.75 -7.76
CA LEU A 147 13.82 -5.30 -6.41
C LEU A 147 15.12 -5.28 -5.59
N LYS A 148 16.26 -5.59 -6.23
CA LYS A 148 17.56 -5.52 -5.58
C LYS A 148 17.91 -4.08 -5.18
N GLU A 149 17.66 -3.11 -6.07
CA GLU A 149 17.90 -1.70 -5.77
C GLU A 149 16.98 -1.18 -4.65
N ASP A 150 15.72 -1.61 -4.64
CA ASP A 150 14.75 -1.33 -3.57
C ASP A 150 15.26 -1.83 -2.22
N GLN A 151 15.66 -3.10 -2.14
CA GLN A 151 16.21 -3.68 -0.90
C GLN A 151 17.45 -2.94 -0.41
N GLN A 152 18.39 -2.62 -1.31
CA GLN A 152 19.58 -1.85 -0.96
C GLN A 152 19.23 -0.46 -0.41
N ARG A 153 18.22 0.20 -1.00
CA ARG A 153 17.79 1.52 -0.56
C ARG A 153 17.05 1.47 0.77
N GLN A 154 16.22 0.46 1.01
CA GLN A 154 15.55 0.25 2.29
C GLN A 154 16.56 -0.01 3.42
N VAL A 155 17.61 -0.81 3.17
CA VAL A 155 18.71 -1.02 4.13
C VAL A 155 19.39 0.31 4.46
N LYS A 156 19.78 1.08 3.44
CA LYS A 156 20.41 2.39 3.63
C LYS A 156 19.53 3.34 4.45
N TYR A 157 18.25 3.45 4.12
CA TYR A 157 17.29 4.25 4.87
C TYR A 157 17.18 3.79 6.34
N THR A 158 17.11 2.47 6.56
CA THR A 158 17.01 1.88 7.90
C THR A 158 18.22 2.22 8.75
N GLU A 159 19.43 2.12 8.18
CA GLU A 159 20.69 2.42 8.85
C GLU A 159 20.82 3.93 9.16
N GLU A 160 20.59 4.79 8.17
CA GLU A 160 20.77 6.24 8.31
C GLU A 160 19.74 6.89 9.24
N THR A 161 18.55 6.30 9.37
CA THR A 161 17.52 6.78 10.30
C THR A 161 17.52 6.06 11.64
N ALA A 162 18.34 5.01 11.79
CA ALA A 162 18.30 4.07 12.89
C ALA A 162 16.86 3.61 13.20
N TYR A 163 16.22 2.97 12.23
CA TYR A 163 14.82 2.51 12.30
C TYR A 163 13.82 3.66 12.56
N GLY A 164 14.04 4.83 11.95
CA GLY A 164 13.19 6.00 12.11
C GLY A 164 13.33 6.76 13.43
N THR A 165 14.38 6.50 14.23
CA THR A 165 14.63 7.19 15.51
C THR A 165 15.35 8.53 15.36
N ILE A 166 16.05 8.75 14.26
CA ILE A 166 16.77 10.01 13.98
C ILE A 166 15.84 10.94 13.18
N GLU A 167 15.16 11.85 13.87
CA GLU A 167 14.14 12.74 13.30
C GLU A 167 14.63 13.51 12.07
N GLN A 168 15.80 14.16 12.16
CA GLN A 168 16.35 14.95 11.05
C GLN A 168 16.62 14.10 9.80
N ALA A 169 17.11 12.86 9.99
CA ALA A 169 17.37 11.95 8.90
C ALA A 169 16.05 11.45 8.28
N GLN A 170 15.09 11.09 9.14
CA GLN A 170 13.74 10.67 8.73
C GLN A 170 13.07 11.74 7.83
N GLU A 171 13.06 13.01 8.26
CA GLU A 171 12.48 14.08 7.46
C GLU A 171 13.22 14.33 6.14
N ALA A 172 14.55 14.21 6.14
CA ALA A 172 15.35 14.39 4.93
C ALA A 172 15.01 13.33 3.88
N TRP A 173 14.89 12.07 4.32
CA TRP A 173 14.45 10.96 3.48
C TRP A 173 13.02 11.17 2.96
N GLU A 174 12.08 11.56 3.80
CA GLU A 174 10.69 11.81 3.41
C GLU A 174 10.57 12.91 2.35
N ARG A 175 11.32 14.01 2.49
CA ARG A 175 11.36 15.09 1.48
C ARG A 175 11.89 14.58 0.14
N GLN A 176 12.94 13.79 0.16
CA GLN A 176 13.52 13.21 -1.06
C GLN A 176 12.53 12.23 -1.73
N ILE A 177 11.97 11.31 -0.96
CA ILE A 177 11.00 10.30 -1.43
C ILE A 177 9.78 10.97 -2.04
N LEU A 178 9.23 12.00 -1.38
CA LEU A 178 8.10 12.76 -1.89
C LEU A 178 8.39 13.39 -3.25
N LYS A 179 9.58 13.96 -3.42
CA LYS A 179 10.01 14.53 -4.71
C LYS A 179 10.06 13.46 -5.81
N GLU A 180 10.65 12.30 -5.52
CA GLU A 180 10.74 11.21 -6.50
C GLU A 180 9.36 10.62 -6.86
N LEU A 181 8.46 10.50 -5.88
CA LEU A 181 7.07 10.10 -6.14
C LEU A 181 6.37 11.11 -7.07
N GLN A 182 6.59 12.41 -6.88
CA GLN A 182 6.05 13.46 -7.74
C GLN A 182 6.65 13.42 -9.16
N GLU A 183 7.96 13.23 -9.28
CA GLU A 183 8.63 13.06 -10.59
C GLU A 183 8.07 11.87 -11.37
N LEU A 184 7.63 10.82 -10.66
CA LEU A 184 7.04 9.60 -11.22
C LEU A 184 5.49 9.61 -11.22
N GLN A 185 4.84 10.76 -11.04
CA GLN A 185 3.38 10.84 -10.90
C GLN A 185 2.61 10.24 -12.09
N ALA A 186 3.14 10.33 -13.32
CA ALA A 186 2.54 9.71 -14.50
C ALA A 186 2.42 8.17 -14.41
N PHE A 187 3.16 7.54 -13.51
CA PHE A 187 3.22 6.10 -13.29
C PHE A 187 2.51 5.66 -11.99
N GLN A 188 1.75 6.54 -11.35
CA GLN A 188 0.90 6.15 -10.22
C GLN A 188 -0.28 5.28 -10.68
N LEU A 189 -0.76 4.43 -9.78
CA LEU A 189 -2.06 3.79 -9.96
C LEU A 189 -3.16 4.86 -9.87
N THR A 190 -4.18 4.72 -10.71
CA THR A 190 -5.39 5.54 -10.58
C THR A 190 -6.30 4.82 -9.61
N ASP A 191 -6.66 5.50 -8.52
CA ASP A 191 -7.61 5.01 -7.51
C ASP A 191 -9.01 4.76 -8.11
#